data_AF-A0A8J1JG62-F1
#
_entry.id   AF-A0A8J1JG62-F1
#
_cell.length_a   1.000
_cell.length_b   1.000
_cell.length_c   1.000
_cell.angle_alpha   90.00
_cell.angle_beta   90.00
_cell.angle_gamma   90.00
#
_symmetry.space_group_name_H-M   'P 1'
#
loop_
_entity.id
_entity.type
_entity.pdbx_description
1 polymer ?
#
loop_
_entity_poly.entity_id
_entity_poly.type
_entity_poly.pdbx_seq_one_letter_code
_entity_poly.pdbx_strand_id
1 'polypeptide(L)'
;MGRISLPFTVVAVCWVLSWHRALASDTTSIGKASNVKWSSINFKTIIDWEPKPTNYTYTVEVAGEGSDWKRKCIYTTATECDVTDLLENVKDKYTARIISEVQDAEDFTEEAPYTDSPPFSPYQQTIIGKPVIDGYNFSKDHTKLTVIIKDPLTPYRFSNGNFKSIRDIFNNDLTYTVLYRRSSSTGKKQETSNSNEIVIKVDRGESYCFYVQATIPSRSQNRVSQVSDEKCTTASENASTIGSPSEFIFLCSWILLYWLL
;
A
#
# COMPACT_ATOMS: atom_id res chain seq x y z
N MET A 1 -35.22 -23.13 95.20
CA MET A 1 -36.64 -23.49 95.00
C MET A 1 -37.31 -22.30 94.31
N GLY A 2 -37.98 -22.40 93.15
CA GLY A 2 -38.46 -23.56 92.45
C GLY A 2 -38.30 -23.44 90.93
N ARG A 3 -38.28 -24.62 90.31
CA ARG A 3 -38.47 -24.84 88.87
C ARG A 3 -39.95 -24.67 88.57
N ILE A 4 -40.30 -23.95 87.51
CA ILE A 4 -41.60 -24.09 86.86
C ILE A 4 -41.36 -24.38 85.38
N SER A 5 -42.00 -25.46 84.97
CA SER A 5 -41.97 -26.15 83.70
C SER A 5 -42.68 -25.41 82.57
N LEU A 6 -42.18 -25.65 81.36
CA LEU A 6 -42.76 -25.32 80.04
C LEU A 6 -44.22 -25.78 79.87
N PRO A 7 -44.90 -25.28 78.83
CA PRO A 7 -45.20 -26.21 77.74
C PRO A 7 -44.93 -25.67 76.33
N PHE A 8 -44.63 -26.64 75.47
CA PHE A 8 -44.54 -26.59 74.01
C PHE A 8 -45.80 -25.97 73.38
N THR A 9 -45.63 -25.19 72.30
CA THR A 9 -46.17 -25.47 70.94
C THR A 9 -45.94 -24.30 69.97
N VAL A 10 -45.39 -24.63 68.77
CA VAL A 10 -45.72 -24.09 67.43
C VAL A 10 -45.37 -22.60 67.21
N VAL A 11 -44.46 -22.21 66.30
CA VAL A 11 -44.67 -22.07 64.86
C VAL A 11 -43.31 -22.06 64.16
N ALA A 12 -43.13 -22.92 63.16
CA ALA A 12 -42.07 -22.83 62.17
C ALA A 12 -42.31 -21.60 61.28
N VAL A 13 -41.38 -20.63 61.28
CA VAL A 13 -41.43 -19.48 60.38
C VAL A 13 -40.30 -19.59 59.36
N CYS A 14 -40.71 -20.03 58.17
CA CYS A 14 -40.27 -19.57 56.85
C CYS A 14 -38.77 -19.40 56.60
N TRP A 15 -38.15 -20.51 56.16
CA TRP A 15 -37.16 -20.45 55.09
C TRP A 15 -37.83 -19.91 53.82
N VAL A 16 -37.69 -18.61 53.56
CA VAL A 16 -38.00 -18.04 52.23
C VAL A 16 -36.86 -17.11 51.85
N LEU A 17 -35.96 -17.68 51.05
CA LEU A 17 -35.41 -17.09 49.83
C LEU A 17 -35.28 -15.56 49.83
N SER A 18 -34.07 -15.09 50.10
CA SER A 18 -33.64 -13.79 49.58
C SER A 18 -32.20 -13.89 49.07
N TRP A 19 -31.97 -14.89 48.21
CA TRP A 19 -30.92 -14.79 47.21
C TRP A 19 -31.46 -13.91 46.08
N HIS A 20 -31.52 -12.61 46.32
CA HIS A 20 -31.55 -11.66 45.21
C HIS A 20 -30.14 -11.65 44.63
N ARG A 21 -29.81 -12.65 43.80
CA ARG A 21 -28.79 -12.44 42.79
C ARG A 21 -29.34 -11.32 41.93
N ALA A 22 -28.83 -10.11 42.14
CA ALA A 22 -28.94 -9.08 41.13
C ALA A 22 -28.44 -9.72 39.83
N LEU A 23 -29.33 -9.96 38.87
CA LEU A 23 -28.90 -10.03 37.50
C LEU A 23 -28.27 -8.66 37.24
N ALA A 24 -26.94 -8.60 37.25
CA ALA A 24 -26.27 -7.57 36.50
C ALA A 24 -26.78 -7.75 35.06
N SER A 25 -27.65 -6.83 34.64
CA SER A 25 -27.88 -6.62 33.22
C SER A 25 -26.51 -6.21 32.70
N ASP A 26 -25.80 -7.12 32.04
CA ASP A 26 -24.65 -6.75 31.21
C ASP A 26 -25.23 -5.84 30.13
N THR A 27 -25.30 -4.54 30.42
CA THR A 27 -25.47 -3.54 29.38
C THR A 27 -24.24 -3.68 28.50
N THR A 28 -24.41 -4.35 27.36
CA THR A 28 -23.37 -4.51 26.35
C THR A 28 -22.92 -3.12 25.94
N SER A 29 -21.88 -2.60 26.57
CA SER A 29 -21.37 -1.27 26.29
C SER A 29 -20.70 -1.32 24.92
N ILE A 30 -21.38 -0.77 23.92
CA ILE A 30 -20.84 -0.68 22.56
C ILE A 30 -19.71 0.34 22.58
N GLY A 31 -18.49 -0.15 22.36
CA GLY A 31 -17.29 0.69 22.33
C GLY A 31 -17.17 1.44 21.01
N LYS A 32 -16.90 2.75 21.08
CA LYS A 32 -16.58 3.58 19.91
C LYS A 32 -15.19 3.25 19.38
N ALA A 33 -15.05 3.13 18.06
CA ALA A 33 -13.75 2.98 17.42
C ALA A 33 -12.82 4.17 17.73
N SER A 34 -11.52 3.98 17.69
CA SER A 34 -10.51 5.00 17.95
C SER A 34 -9.28 4.75 17.10
N ASN A 35 -8.33 5.69 17.09
CA ASN A 35 -7.08 5.58 16.34
C ASN A 35 -7.28 5.25 14.85
N VAL A 36 -8.35 5.77 14.24
CA VAL A 36 -8.70 5.52 12.83
C VAL A 36 -7.63 6.12 11.92
N LYS A 37 -7.01 5.29 11.07
CA LYS A 37 -5.88 5.67 10.21
C LYS A 37 -6.04 5.14 8.80
N TRP A 38 -5.48 5.88 7.86
CA TRP A 38 -5.40 5.50 6.46
C TRP A 38 -4.01 4.93 6.15
N SER A 39 -3.98 3.78 5.49
CA SER A 39 -2.78 3.19 4.90
C SER A 39 -2.98 3.08 3.40
N SER A 40 -2.15 3.76 2.62
CA SER A 40 -2.31 3.78 1.16
C SER A 40 -0.97 3.75 0.44
N ILE A 41 -0.82 2.77 -0.46
CA ILE A 41 0.35 2.60 -1.33
C ILE A 41 -0.10 2.28 -2.75
N ASN A 42 0.40 3.03 -3.74
CA ASN A 42 -0.01 2.91 -5.14
C ASN A 42 -1.54 2.84 -5.30
N PHE A 43 -2.24 3.67 -4.54
CA PHE A 43 -3.71 3.77 -4.46
C PHE A 43 -4.45 2.56 -3.87
N LYS A 44 -3.77 1.45 -3.54
CA LYS A 44 -4.37 0.44 -2.67
C LYS A 44 -4.53 1.04 -1.28
N THR A 45 -5.76 1.16 -0.80
CA THR A 45 -6.08 1.92 0.42
C THR A 45 -6.88 1.09 1.39
N ILE A 46 -6.32 0.94 2.59
CA ILE A 46 -6.90 0.23 3.73
C ILE A 46 -7.07 1.25 4.85
N ILE A 47 -8.20 1.18 5.56
CA ILE A 47 -8.43 1.92 6.78
C ILE A 47 -8.36 0.98 7.97
N ASP A 48 -7.63 1.36 9.01
CA ASP A 48 -7.42 0.59 10.24
C ASP A 48 -7.89 1.38 11.47
N TRP A 49 -8.32 0.68 12.52
CA TRP A 49 -8.81 1.27 13.75
C TRP A 49 -8.64 0.34 14.95
N GLU A 50 -8.98 0.82 16.14
CA GLU A 50 -8.96 0.06 17.39
C GLU A 50 -10.25 0.34 18.19
N PRO A 51 -10.61 -0.46 19.20
CA PRO A 51 -10.06 -1.77 19.54
C PRO A 51 -10.68 -2.90 18.70
N LYS A 52 -10.23 -4.14 18.94
CA LYS A 52 -10.95 -5.33 18.47
C LYS A 52 -12.30 -5.43 19.18
N PRO A 53 -13.42 -5.64 18.46
CA PRO A 53 -14.72 -5.57 19.08
C PRO A 53 -15.00 -6.82 19.92
N THR A 54 -15.77 -6.65 21.00
CA THR A 54 -16.23 -7.74 21.89
C THR A 54 -17.73 -7.59 22.09
N ASN A 55 -18.53 -8.52 21.53
CA ASN A 55 -20.00 -8.49 21.54
C ASN A 55 -20.65 -7.35 20.73
N TYR A 56 -19.91 -6.77 19.79
CA TYR A 56 -20.42 -5.87 18.76
C TYR A 56 -19.58 -6.04 17.48
N THR A 57 -19.92 -5.32 16.42
CA THR A 57 -19.25 -5.35 15.12
C THR A 57 -19.05 -3.93 14.58
N TYR A 58 -18.26 -3.79 13.52
CA TYR A 58 -18.06 -2.54 12.83
C TYR A 58 -18.67 -2.54 11.44
N THR A 59 -19.13 -1.38 10.98
CA THR A 59 -19.35 -1.11 9.56
C THR A 59 -18.63 0.17 9.17
N VAL A 60 -17.98 0.14 8.01
CA VAL A 60 -17.27 1.30 7.46
C VAL A 60 -18.19 2.00 6.48
N GLU A 61 -18.31 3.31 6.59
CA GLU A 61 -18.87 4.16 5.54
C GLU A 61 -17.81 5.09 5.00
N VAL A 62 -17.84 5.39 3.70
CA VAL A 62 -16.90 6.32 3.06
C VAL A 62 -17.67 7.28 2.17
N ALA A 63 -17.34 8.56 2.26
CA ALA A 63 -17.87 9.61 1.39
C ALA A 63 -16.74 10.53 0.91
N GLY A 64 -16.81 10.91 -0.37
CA GLY A 64 -16.06 12.04 -0.93
C GLY A 64 -16.73 13.36 -0.60
N GLU A 65 -16.13 14.48 -0.99
CA GLU A 65 -16.68 15.80 -0.70
C GLU A 65 -18.02 16.00 -1.45
N GLY A 66 -19.11 16.20 -0.69
CA GLY A 66 -20.45 16.38 -1.25
C GLY A 66 -21.07 15.11 -1.88
N SER A 67 -20.48 13.93 -1.66
CA SER A 67 -20.99 12.64 -2.14
C SER A 67 -21.77 11.89 -1.06
N ASP A 68 -22.64 10.97 -1.47
CA ASP A 68 -23.34 10.07 -0.55
C ASP A 68 -22.38 9.07 0.13
N TRP A 69 -22.72 8.70 1.36
CA TRP A 69 -21.99 7.68 2.12
C TRP A 69 -22.21 6.29 1.53
N LYS A 70 -21.12 5.55 1.30
CA LYS A 70 -21.14 4.18 0.81
C LYS A 70 -20.65 3.23 1.89
N ARG A 71 -21.44 2.21 2.21
CA ARG A 71 -21.10 1.18 3.21
C ARG A 71 -20.13 0.14 2.66
N LYS A 72 -19.21 -0.33 3.50
CA LYS A 72 -18.27 -1.43 3.23
C LYS A 72 -17.89 -2.14 4.53
N CYS A 73 -17.40 -3.38 4.40
CA CYS A 73 -17.00 -4.22 5.53
C CYS A 73 -18.10 -4.27 6.61
N ILE A 74 -19.32 -4.59 6.16
CA ILE A 74 -20.55 -4.51 6.96
C ILE A 74 -20.52 -5.60 8.04
N TYR A 75 -20.82 -5.21 9.29
CA TYR A 75 -20.80 -6.08 10.47
C TYR A 75 -19.52 -6.90 10.63
N THR A 76 -18.36 -6.30 10.36
CA THR A 76 -17.06 -6.96 10.50
C THR A 76 -16.59 -7.00 11.95
N THR A 77 -15.94 -8.09 12.33
CA THR A 77 -15.15 -8.16 13.59
C THR A 77 -13.68 -7.80 13.37
N ALA A 78 -13.29 -7.53 12.12
CA ALA A 78 -11.95 -7.05 11.79
C ALA A 78 -11.81 -5.58 12.22
N THR A 79 -10.55 -5.16 12.38
CA THR A 79 -10.15 -3.80 12.71
C THR A 79 -9.43 -3.11 11.55
N GLU A 80 -9.70 -3.61 10.34
CA GLU A 80 -9.24 -3.04 9.08
C GLU A 80 -10.28 -3.28 7.99
N CYS A 81 -10.29 -2.41 6.99
CA CYS A 81 -11.15 -2.54 5.82
C CYS A 81 -10.45 -2.02 4.56
N ASP A 82 -10.43 -2.82 3.52
CA ASP A 82 -9.99 -2.38 2.19
C ASP A 82 -11.10 -1.58 1.51
N VAL A 83 -10.89 -0.27 1.35
CA VAL A 83 -11.86 0.67 0.79
C VAL A 83 -11.44 1.21 -0.57
N THR A 84 -10.46 0.56 -1.22
CA THR A 84 -9.83 1.02 -2.46
C THR A 84 -10.81 1.39 -3.58
N ASP A 85 -11.80 0.54 -3.82
CA ASP A 85 -12.85 0.69 -4.84
C ASP A 85 -13.82 1.86 -4.59
N LEU A 86 -13.88 2.39 -3.37
CA LEU A 86 -14.69 3.57 -3.05
C LEU A 86 -13.97 4.88 -3.38
N LEU A 87 -12.67 4.82 -3.66
CA LEU A 87 -11.77 5.97 -3.81
C LEU A 87 -11.32 6.23 -5.26
N GLU A 88 -12.09 5.79 -6.26
CA GLU A 88 -11.71 5.89 -7.67
C GLU A 88 -11.44 7.33 -8.14
N ASN A 89 -12.15 8.32 -7.60
CA ASN A 89 -11.86 9.73 -7.84
C ASN A 89 -10.68 10.17 -6.98
N VAL A 90 -9.46 9.87 -7.45
CA VAL A 90 -8.23 10.13 -6.70
C VAL A 90 -8.01 11.59 -6.30
N LYS A 91 -8.63 12.55 -6.99
CA LYS A 91 -8.50 13.98 -6.72
C LYS A 91 -9.44 14.48 -5.61
N ASP A 92 -10.40 13.67 -5.20
CA ASP A 92 -11.35 14.00 -4.13
C ASP A 92 -10.70 13.94 -2.75
N LYS A 93 -11.44 14.40 -1.75
CA LYS A 93 -11.09 14.35 -0.34
C LYS A 93 -12.14 13.51 0.39
N TYR A 94 -11.70 12.33 0.84
CA TYR A 94 -12.57 11.35 1.46
C TYR A 94 -12.53 11.42 2.98
N THR A 95 -13.66 11.12 3.59
CA THR A 95 -13.79 10.82 5.01
C THR A 95 -14.40 9.45 5.15
N ALA A 96 -13.90 8.66 6.11
CA ALA A 96 -14.49 7.40 6.47
C ALA A 96 -15.07 7.48 7.88
N ARG A 97 -16.11 6.70 8.12
CA ARG A 97 -16.81 6.60 9.39
C ARG A 97 -16.84 5.15 9.82
N ILE A 98 -16.35 4.86 11.02
CA ILE A 98 -16.36 3.53 11.61
C ILE A 98 -17.51 3.48 12.61
N ILE A 99 -18.60 2.81 12.23
CA ILE A 99 -19.82 2.68 13.02
C ILE A 99 -19.75 1.39 13.81
N SER A 100 -20.11 1.44 15.10
CA SER A 100 -20.13 0.27 15.98
C SER A 100 -21.57 -0.20 16.15
N GLU A 101 -21.87 -1.44 15.74
CA GLU A 101 -23.23 -1.97 15.62
C GLU A 101 -23.36 -3.35 16.27
N VAL A 102 -24.54 -3.68 16.78
CA VAL A 102 -24.91 -5.02 17.28
C VAL A 102 -25.98 -5.60 16.35
N GLN A 103 -25.81 -6.83 15.86
CA GLN A 103 -26.69 -7.40 14.82
C GLN A 103 -28.15 -7.59 15.27
N ASP A 104 -28.37 -7.89 16.56
CA ASP A 104 -29.70 -8.22 17.13
C ASP A 104 -30.31 -7.05 17.92
N ALA A 105 -29.86 -5.83 17.61
CA ALA A 105 -30.30 -4.60 18.22
C ALA A 105 -31.69 -4.20 17.70
N GLU A 106 -32.74 -4.94 18.08
CA GLU A 106 -34.11 -4.46 17.89
C GLU A 106 -34.30 -3.16 18.71
N ASP A 107 -34.66 -2.09 18.00
CA ASP A 107 -35.21 -0.86 18.58
C ASP A 107 -34.25 0.07 19.36
N PHE A 108 -33.00 0.23 18.91
CA PHE A 108 -32.19 1.37 19.35
C PHE A 108 -32.66 2.64 18.62
N THR A 109 -33.34 3.51 19.35
CA THR A 109 -33.74 4.87 18.91
C THR A 109 -32.55 5.85 18.87
N GLU A 110 -31.40 5.44 19.40
CA GLU A 110 -30.17 6.23 19.44
C GLU A 110 -29.26 5.90 18.25
N GLU A 111 -28.65 6.94 17.66
CA GLU A 111 -27.69 6.79 16.57
C GLU A 111 -26.48 5.96 17.03
N ALA A 112 -26.13 4.93 16.26
CA ALA A 112 -25.03 4.04 16.58
C ALA A 112 -23.71 4.82 16.75
N PRO A 113 -22.88 4.52 17.77
CA PRO A 113 -21.66 5.26 18.03
C PRO A 113 -20.65 5.07 16.90
N TYR A 114 -20.11 6.18 16.39
CA TYR A 114 -19.14 6.17 15.30
C TYR A 114 -17.95 7.09 15.54
N THR A 115 -16.86 6.82 14.82
CA THR A 115 -15.67 7.69 14.72
C THR A 115 -15.35 8.00 13.28
N ASP A 116 -15.19 9.28 12.98
CA ASP A 116 -14.73 9.74 11.68
C ASP A 116 -13.20 9.71 11.60
N SER A 117 -12.67 9.34 10.44
CA SER A 117 -11.26 9.39 10.13
C SER A 117 -10.79 10.82 9.90
N PRO A 118 -9.49 11.13 10.04
CA PRO A 118 -8.91 12.30 9.37
C PRO A 118 -9.22 12.26 7.87
N PRO A 119 -9.36 13.41 7.20
CA PRO A 119 -9.61 13.43 5.77
C PRO A 119 -8.42 12.88 4.98
N PHE A 120 -8.72 12.23 3.85
CA PHE A 120 -7.73 11.60 2.99
C PHE A 120 -7.94 11.96 1.51
N SER A 121 -6.91 12.52 0.89
CA SER A 121 -6.87 12.80 -0.54
C SER A 121 -5.88 11.83 -1.23
N PRO A 122 -6.36 10.81 -1.97
CA PRO A 122 -5.50 9.78 -2.54
C PRO A 122 -4.36 10.35 -3.40
N TYR A 123 -4.66 11.33 -4.27
CA TYR A 123 -3.67 11.96 -5.15
C TYR A 123 -2.56 12.70 -4.39
N GLN A 124 -2.80 13.15 -3.17
CA GLN A 124 -1.82 13.88 -2.36
C GLN A 124 -1.09 12.98 -1.37
N GLN A 125 -1.79 11.99 -0.81
CA GLN A 125 -1.33 11.27 0.38
C GLN A 125 -0.96 9.80 0.13
N THR A 126 -1.38 9.17 -0.97
CA THR A 126 -0.95 7.78 -1.25
C THR A 126 0.57 7.72 -1.40
N ILE A 127 1.21 6.74 -0.75
CA ILE A 127 2.64 6.53 -0.87
C ILE A 127 2.95 5.94 -2.24
N ILE A 128 3.96 6.49 -2.92
CA ILE A 128 4.50 5.87 -4.13
C ILE A 128 5.35 4.69 -3.67
N GLY A 129 4.99 3.49 -4.11
CA GLY A 129 5.74 2.28 -3.79
C GLY A 129 7.16 2.32 -4.32
N LYS A 130 7.99 1.40 -3.83
CA LYS A 130 9.38 1.22 -4.27
C LYS A 130 9.42 0.99 -5.80
N PRO A 131 10.13 1.84 -6.58
CA PRO A 131 10.26 1.64 -8.03
C PRO A 131 10.99 0.34 -8.35
N VAL A 132 10.69 -0.22 -9.52
CA VAL A 132 11.32 -1.44 -10.03
C VAL A 132 12.00 -1.13 -11.35
N ILE A 133 13.26 -1.51 -11.47
CA ILE A 133 14.00 -1.45 -12.74
C ILE A 133 13.61 -2.69 -13.53
N ASP A 134 12.96 -2.50 -14.68
CA ASP A 134 12.52 -3.58 -15.56
C ASP A 134 13.70 -4.13 -16.38
N GLY A 135 14.59 -3.24 -16.81
CA GLY A 135 15.79 -3.60 -17.56
C GLY A 135 16.67 -2.39 -17.86
N TYR A 136 17.74 -2.64 -18.61
CA TYR A 136 18.62 -1.59 -19.11
C TYR A 136 19.22 -2.01 -20.46
N ASN A 137 19.55 -1.04 -21.30
CA ASN A 137 20.14 -1.28 -22.62
C ASN A 137 21.24 -0.26 -22.91
N PHE A 138 22.38 -0.74 -23.40
CA PHE A 138 23.44 0.14 -23.88
C PHE A 138 23.11 0.68 -25.28
N SER A 139 23.54 1.91 -25.56
CA SER A 139 23.58 2.41 -26.93
C SER A 139 24.60 1.63 -27.77
N LYS A 140 24.47 1.67 -29.10
CA LYS A 140 25.37 0.97 -30.03
C LYS A 140 26.85 1.34 -29.87
N ASP A 141 27.13 2.58 -29.46
CA ASP A 141 28.48 3.10 -29.23
C ASP A 141 28.96 2.91 -27.78
N HIS A 142 28.13 2.31 -26.90
CA HIS A 142 28.42 2.06 -25.49
C HIS A 142 28.79 3.32 -24.67
N THR A 143 28.25 4.48 -25.06
CA THR A 143 28.44 5.75 -24.33
C THR A 143 27.21 6.16 -23.52
N LYS A 144 26.09 5.45 -23.70
CA LYS A 144 24.83 5.70 -23.00
C LYS A 144 24.22 4.39 -22.52
N LEU A 145 23.53 4.47 -21.39
CA LEU A 145 22.72 3.40 -20.83
C LEU A 145 21.29 3.91 -20.69
N THR A 146 20.34 3.26 -21.35
CA THR A 146 18.91 3.50 -21.16
C THR A 146 18.44 2.60 -20.03
N VAL A 147 18.00 3.19 -18.92
CA VAL A 147 17.38 2.50 -17.79
C VAL A 147 15.87 2.51 -17.99
N ILE A 148 15.26 1.32 -17.96
CA ILE A 148 13.82 1.13 -18.15
C ILE A 148 13.19 0.83 -16.79
N ILE A 149 12.24 1.65 -16.40
CA ILE A 149 11.55 1.59 -15.12
C ILE A 149 10.17 0.99 -15.38
N LYS A 150 9.79 0.01 -14.56
CA LYS A 150 8.45 -0.57 -14.59
C LYS A 150 7.52 0.36 -13.82
N ASP A 151 6.54 0.93 -14.51
CA ASP A 151 5.47 1.68 -13.85
C ASP A 151 4.54 0.71 -13.08
N PRO A 152 4.45 0.83 -11.74
CA PRO A 152 3.56 -0.01 -10.95
C PRO A 152 2.09 0.12 -11.39
N LEU A 153 1.40 -1.01 -11.46
CA LEU A 153 -0.04 -1.05 -11.66
C LEU A 153 -0.76 -0.64 -10.38
N THR A 154 -1.92 0.00 -10.56
CA THR A 154 -2.84 0.41 -9.50
C THR A 154 -4.10 -0.46 -9.55
N PRO A 155 -4.89 -0.51 -8.47
CA PRO A 155 -6.15 -1.25 -8.47
C PRO A 155 -7.23 -0.68 -9.40
N TYR A 156 -7.06 0.55 -9.90
CA TYR A 156 -8.03 1.19 -10.78
C TYR A 156 -7.89 0.73 -12.22
N ARG A 157 -9.00 0.72 -12.95
CA ARG A 157 -9.04 0.23 -14.33
C ARG A 157 -9.45 1.33 -15.30
N PHE A 158 -8.97 1.19 -16.53
CA PHE A 158 -9.53 1.88 -17.69
C PHE A 158 -10.88 1.25 -18.08
N SER A 159 -11.63 1.93 -18.93
CA SER A 159 -12.89 1.41 -19.49
C SER A 159 -12.71 0.10 -20.28
N ASN A 160 -11.51 -0.15 -20.80
CA ASN A 160 -11.16 -1.40 -21.49
C ASN A 160 -10.82 -2.56 -20.53
N GLY A 161 -10.92 -2.36 -19.22
CA GLY A 161 -10.65 -3.38 -18.20
C GLY A 161 -9.18 -3.49 -17.77
N ASN A 162 -8.23 -2.88 -18.49
CA ASN A 162 -6.82 -2.90 -18.08
C ASN A 162 -6.58 -2.05 -16.84
N PHE A 163 -5.67 -2.49 -15.97
CA PHE A 163 -5.26 -1.70 -14.81
C PHE A 163 -4.49 -0.45 -15.25
N LYS A 164 -4.81 0.68 -14.62
CA LYS A 164 -4.05 1.92 -14.74
C LYS A 164 -2.73 1.77 -14.00
N SER A 165 -1.65 2.22 -14.60
CA SER A 165 -0.38 2.43 -13.90
C SER A 165 -0.41 3.70 -13.04
N ILE A 166 0.57 3.86 -12.15
CA ILE A 166 0.73 5.12 -11.41
C ILE A 166 0.99 6.31 -12.36
N ARG A 167 1.64 6.04 -13.51
CA ARG A 167 1.92 7.03 -14.55
C ARG A 167 0.63 7.51 -15.20
N ASP A 168 -0.33 6.65 -15.44
CA ASP A 168 -1.63 7.02 -16.01
C ASP A 168 -2.44 7.96 -15.10
N ILE A 169 -2.17 7.91 -13.79
CA ILE A 169 -2.85 8.75 -12.80
C ILE A 169 -2.11 10.07 -12.60
N PHE A 170 -0.80 10.03 -12.31
CA PHE A 170 0.00 11.24 -12.04
C PHE A 170 0.45 11.96 -13.31
N ASN A 171 0.47 11.28 -14.45
CA ASN A 171 0.93 11.80 -15.74
C ASN A 171 2.30 12.48 -15.61
N ASN A 172 2.36 13.78 -15.92
CA ASN A 172 3.58 14.59 -15.88
C ASN A 172 4.01 15.01 -14.47
N ASP A 173 3.16 14.78 -13.45
CA ASP A 173 3.51 15.10 -12.06
C ASP A 173 4.47 14.06 -11.47
N LEU A 174 4.51 12.84 -12.02
CA LEU A 174 5.45 11.80 -11.61
C LEU A 174 6.79 11.99 -12.31
N THR A 175 7.87 11.98 -11.55
CA THR A 175 9.24 12.02 -12.07
C THR A 175 10.03 10.84 -11.51
N TYR A 176 10.93 10.31 -12.32
CA TYR A 176 11.90 9.33 -11.88
C TYR A 176 13.29 9.93 -11.92
N THR A 177 14.10 9.61 -10.91
CA THR A 177 15.52 9.96 -10.86
C THR A 177 16.34 8.69 -10.78
N VAL A 178 17.25 8.50 -11.75
CA VAL A 178 18.27 7.46 -11.70
C VAL A 178 19.47 8.04 -10.97
N LEU A 179 19.84 7.45 -9.84
CA LEU A 179 21.10 7.73 -9.16
C LEU A 179 22.08 6.64 -9.55
N TYR A 180 23.25 7.03 -10.06
CA TYR A 180 24.20 6.09 -10.62
C TYR A 180 25.64 6.46 -10.28
N ARG A 181 26.51 5.45 -10.26
CA ARG A 181 27.93 5.58 -9.98
C ARG A 181 28.70 4.57 -10.81
N ARG A 182 29.93 4.92 -11.18
CA ARG A 182 30.87 3.94 -11.71
C ARG A 182 31.28 3.01 -10.56
N SER A 183 31.36 1.70 -10.78
CA SER A 183 31.65 0.73 -9.72
C SER A 183 33.01 0.95 -9.05
N SER A 184 34.00 1.44 -9.82
CA SER A 184 35.35 1.76 -9.35
C SER A 184 35.46 3.14 -8.69
N SER A 185 34.37 3.91 -8.58
CA SER A 185 34.37 5.27 -8.04
C SER A 185 33.30 5.45 -6.97
N THR A 186 33.54 6.42 -6.08
CA THR A 186 32.56 6.90 -5.10
C THR A 186 31.71 8.05 -5.64
N GLY A 187 32.05 8.62 -6.81
CA GLY A 187 31.32 9.72 -7.42
C GLY A 187 29.91 9.31 -7.85
N LYS A 188 28.90 9.96 -7.25
CA LYS A 188 27.49 9.76 -7.59
C LYS A 188 27.04 10.81 -8.60
N LYS A 189 26.28 10.37 -9.59
CA LYS A 189 25.60 11.20 -10.58
C LYS A 189 24.11 10.91 -10.54
N GLN A 190 23.31 11.82 -11.09
CA GLN A 190 21.87 11.62 -11.19
C GLN A 190 21.35 12.18 -12.50
N GLU A 191 20.31 11.53 -13.03
CA GLU A 191 19.52 12.04 -14.15
C GLU A 191 18.04 11.86 -13.84
N THR A 192 17.24 12.86 -14.18
CA THR A 192 15.81 12.92 -13.86
C THR A 192 14.99 13.01 -15.16
N SER A 193 13.86 12.31 -15.20
CA SER A 193 12.95 12.33 -16.35
C SER A 193 11.50 12.20 -15.89
N ASN A 194 10.59 12.69 -16.73
CA ASN A 194 9.15 12.44 -16.59
C ASN A 194 8.71 11.16 -17.33
N SER A 195 9.64 10.50 -18.03
CA SER A 195 9.44 9.20 -18.67
C SER A 195 9.89 8.05 -17.76
N ASN A 196 9.40 6.84 -18.02
CA ASN A 196 9.88 5.60 -17.43
C ASN A 196 11.18 5.09 -18.09
N GLU A 197 11.62 5.71 -19.18
CA GLU A 197 12.92 5.47 -19.80
C GLU A 197 13.85 6.66 -19.57
N ILE A 198 15.02 6.38 -18.99
CA ILE A 198 16.01 7.41 -18.65
C ILE A 198 17.36 7.05 -19.24
N VAL A 199 17.90 7.95 -20.04
CA VAL A 199 19.21 7.78 -20.67
C VAL A 199 20.28 8.44 -19.80
N ILE A 200 21.22 7.66 -19.28
CA ILE A 200 22.37 8.15 -18.53
C ILE A 200 23.65 8.03 -19.37
N LYS A 201 24.60 8.95 -19.17
CA LYS A 201 25.92 8.91 -19.82
C LYS A 201 26.85 7.97 -19.07
N VAL A 202 27.48 7.05 -19.81
CA VAL A 202 28.43 6.06 -19.29
C VAL A 202 29.70 6.04 -20.13
N ASP A 203 30.79 5.55 -19.54
CA ASP A 203 32.07 5.40 -20.22
C ASP A 203 32.20 3.96 -20.72
N ARG A 204 32.70 3.77 -21.95
CA ARG A 204 32.83 2.46 -22.57
C ARG A 204 33.74 1.53 -21.76
N GLY A 205 33.34 0.28 -21.60
CA GLY A 205 34.12 -0.76 -20.90
C GLY A 205 34.13 -0.62 -19.38
N GLU A 206 33.34 0.29 -18.81
CA GLU A 206 33.26 0.51 -17.37
C GLU A 206 31.97 -0.07 -16.79
N SER A 207 32.02 -0.53 -15.54
CA SER A 207 30.82 -1.00 -14.84
C SER A 207 30.16 0.13 -14.06
N TYR A 208 28.83 0.10 -14.03
CA TYR A 208 28.02 1.09 -13.31
C TYR A 208 27.00 0.41 -12.44
N CYS A 209 26.79 0.95 -11.25
CA CYS A 209 25.68 0.60 -10.37
C CYS A 209 24.70 1.76 -10.27
N PHE A 210 23.41 1.46 -10.27
CA PHE A 210 22.35 2.47 -10.25
C PHE A 210 21.09 1.97 -9.54
N TYR A 211 20.34 2.91 -8.99
CA TYR A 211 19.02 2.71 -8.41
C TYR A 211 18.12 3.89 -8.77
N VAL A 212 16.82 3.68 -8.62
CA VAL A 212 15.78 4.62 -9.07
C VAL A 212 14.95 5.09 -7.90
N GLN A 213 14.54 6.35 -7.94
CA GLN A 213 13.60 6.93 -7.00
C GLN A 213 12.48 7.66 -7.76
N ALA A 214 11.23 7.47 -7.33
CA ALA A 214 10.09 8.22 -7.83
C ALA A 214 9.84 9.46 -6.98
N THR A 215 9.37 10.53 -7.60
CA THR A 215 9.03 11.78 -6.93
C THR A 215 7.80 12.40 -7.57
N ILE A 216 6.94 13.02 -6.75
CA ILE A 216 5.88 13.91 -7.22
C ILE A 216 6.20 15.31 -6.70
N PRO A 217 6.91 16.16 -7.47
CA PRO A 217 7.50 17.40 -6.96
C PRO A 217 6.51 18.39 -6.35
N SER A 218 5.26 18.35 -6.80
CA SER A 218 4.17 19.24 -6.35
C SER A 218 3.67 18.92 -4.95
N ARG A 219 3.95 17.74 -4.40
CA ARG A 219 3.49 17.34 -3.06
C ARG A 219 4.36 17.92 -1.95
N SER A 220 3.72 18.28 -0.84
CA SER A 220 4.39 18.70 0.41
C SER A 220 4.77 17.51 1.32
N GLN A 221 3.99 16.43 1.30
CA GLN A 221 4.20 15.19 2.05
C GLN A 221 4.17 14.00 1.10
N ASN A 222 4.77 12.87 1.49
CA ASN A 222 4.83 11.65 0.64
C ASN A 222 5.30 11.97 -0.79
N ARG A 223 6.22 12.94 -0.90
CA ARG A 223 6.74 13.48 -2.15
C ARG A 223 7.68 12.51 -2.84
N VAL A 224 8.42 11.73 -2.07
CA VAL A 224 9.53 10.90 -2.54
C VAL A 224 9.29 9.44 -2.13
N SER A 225 9.52 8.50 -3.03
CA SER A 225 9.43 7.07 -2.75
C SER A 225 10.67 6.55 -2.02
N GLN A 226 10.59 5.31 -1.53
CA GLN A 226 11.79 4.51 -1.28
C GLN A 226 12.59 4.31 -2.58
N VAL A 227 13.90 4.10 -2.47
CA VAL A 227 14.77 3.77 -3.61
C VAL A 227 14.57 2.33 -4.05
N SER A 228 14.73 2.05 -5.35
CA SER A 228 14.73 0.70 -5.90
C SER A 228 15.90 -0.13 -5.36
N ASP A 229 15.87 -1.44 -5.63
CA ASP A 229 17.08 -2.25 -5.51
C ASP A 229 18.16 -1.74 -6.49
N GLU A 230 19.41 -1.79 -6.05
CA GLU A 230 20.55 -1.43 -6.89
C GLU A 230 20.75 -2.50 -7.98
N LYS A 231 21.01 -2.05 -9.21
CA LYS A 231 21.40 -2.90 -10.34
C LYS A 231 22.77 -2.45 -10.82
N CYS A 232 23.62 -3.41 -11.17
CA CYS A 232 24.96 -3.14 -11.67
C CYS A 232 25.16 -3.80 -13.03
N THR A 233 25.82 -3.09 -13.94
CA THR A 233 26.28 -3.62 -15.23
C THR A 233 27.66 -4.25 -15.09
N THR A 234 28.04 -5.07 -16.06
CA THR A 234 29.43 -5.56 -16.20
C THR A 234 30.22 -4.76 -17.23
N ALA A 235 31.54 -4.72 -17.07
CA ALA A 235 32.44 -4.09 -18.06
C ALA A 235 32.34 -4.76 -19.44
N SER A 236 32.13 -6.08 -19.49
CA SER A 236 31.95 -6.85 -20.72
C SER A 236 30.68 -6.47 -21.47
N GLU A 237 29.54 -6.30 -20.77
CA GLU A 237 28.30 -5.80 -21.38
C GLU A 237 28.52 -4.41 -22.00
N ASN A 238 29.27 -3.55 -21.31
CA ASN A 238 29.59 -2.20 -21.76
C ASN A 238 30.77 -2.11 -22.75
N ALA A 239 31.32 -3.25 -23.17
CA ALA A 239 32.41 -3.31 -24.16
C ALA A 239 32.01 -4.06 -25.44
N SER A 240 30.88 -4.78 -25.41
CA SER A 240 30.46 -5.72 -26.46
C SER A 240 29.93 -5.01 -27.71
N THR A 241 30.83 -4.44 -28.51
CA THR A 241 30.56 -4.24 -29.93
C THR A 241 30.56 -5.61 -30.59
N ILE A 242 29.42 -6.06 -31.14
CA ILE A 242 29.39 -7.28 -31.95
C ILE A 242 30.48 -7.17 -33.02
N GLY A 243 31.43 -8.07 -32.85
CA GLY A 243 32.69 -8.21 -33.55
C GLY A 243 33.38 -9.38 -32.86
N SER A 244 32.67 -10.50 -32.75
CA SER A 244 33.27 -11.73 -32.24
C SER A 244 34.48 -12.05 -33.11
N PRO A 245 35.66 -12.37 -32.56
CA PRO A 245 36.80 -12.79 -33.35
C PRO A 245 36.52 -14.07 -34.14
N SER A 246 35.48 -14.83 -33.74
CA SER A 246 35.08 -16.07 -34.39
C SER A 246 34.52 -15.89 -35.81
N GLU A 247 33.99 -14.72 -36.19
CA GLU A 247 33.50 -14.50 -37.57
C GLU A 247 34.63 -14.12 -38.55
N PHE A 248 35.74 -13.54 -38.07
CA PHE A 248 36.91 -13.25 -38.92
C PHE A 248 37.74 -14.49 -39.27
N ILE A 249 37.69 -15.54 -38.44
CA ILE A 249 38.39 -16.81 -38.71
C ILE A 249 37.72 -17.56 -39.87
N PHE A 250 36.41 -17.45 -40.06
CA PHE A 250 35.71 -18.11 -41.17
C PHE A 250 35.91 -17.43 -42.53
N LEU A 251 36.10 -16.10 -42.57
CA LEU A 251 36.35 -15.37 -43.82
C LEU A 251 37.80 -15.50 -44.33
N CYS A 252 38.81 -15.62 -43.44
CA CYS A 252 40.18 -15.90 -43.89
C CYS A 252 40.36 -17.33 -44.43
N SER A 253 39.56 -18.29 -43.94
CA SER A 253 39.66 -19.70 -44.35
C SER A 253 39.16 -19.94 -45.78
N TRP A 254 38.20 -19.14 -46.26
CA TRP A 254 37.66 -19.27 -47.62
C TRP A 254 38.48 -18.49 -48.67
N ILE A 255 39.14 -17.40 -48.28
CA ILE A 255 40.01 -16.64 -49.20
C ILE A 255 41.30 -17.42 -49.51
N LEU A 256 41.84 -18.18 -48.57
CA LEU A 256 43.02 -19.03 -48.79
C LEU A 256 42.73 -20.25 -49.69
N LEU A 257 41.49 -20.76 -49.71
CA LEU A 257 41.10 -21.87 -50.59
C LEU A 257 40.89 -21.46 -52.05
N TYR A 258 40.57 -20.19 -52.31
CA TYR A 258 40.40 -19.66 -53.68
C TYR A 258 41.72 -19.31 -54.38
N TRP A 259 42.86 -19.34 -53.67
CA TRP A 259 44.20 -19.16 -54.24
C TRP A 259 44.96 -20.48 -54.44
N LEU A 260 44.37 -21.60 -54.06
CA LEU A 260 44.95 -22.95 -54.14
C LEU A 260 44.19 -23.89 -55.10
N LEU A 261 43.25 -23.36 -55.88
CA LEU A 261 42.55 -23.99 -57.01
C LEU A 261 42.77 -23.15 -58.27
#